data_AF-A0A7K4DTD2-F1
#
_entry.id   AF-A0A7K4DTD2-F1
#
_cell.length_a   1.000
_cell.length_b   1.000
_cell.length_c   1.000
_cell.angle_alpha   90.00
_cell.angle_beta   90.00
_cell.angle_gamma   90.00
#
_symmetry.space_group_name_H-M   'P 1'
#
loop_
_entity.id
_entity.type
_entity.pdbx_description
1 polymer ?
#
loop_
_entity_poly.entity_id
_entity_poly.type
_entity_poly.pdbx_seq_one_letter_code
_entity_poly.pdbx_strand_id
1 'polypeptide(L)'
;MSSITKSKLKFLLILPILAGIVYFVTSIGDFDIVESMDTKKWMLDQFAINYEAMMIACSEDGISAEELQSCLDAFDEVREFCAIESAEQCGDEKMEQLEQKLLDT
;
A
#
# COMPACT_ATOMS: atom_id res chain seq x y z
N MET A 1 -31.66 -15.49 4.93
CA MET A 1 -30.68 -15.10 5.96
C MET A 1 -29.63 -14.25 5.29
N SER A 2 -29.39 -13.07 5.86
CA SER A 2 -28.62 -11.96 5.28
C SER A 2 -27.13 -12.29 5.19
N SER A 3 -26.55 -12.34 3.99
CA SER A 3 -25.09 -12.48 3.76
C SER A 3 -24.39 -11.11 3.56
N ILE A 4 -25.02 -10.02 3.98
CA ILE A 4 -24.55 -8.64 3.72
C ILE A 4 -23.35 -8.23 4.59
N THR A 5 -22.92 -9.05 5.56
CA THR A 5 -21.95 -8.65 6.60
C THR A 5 -20.51 -9.11 6.41
N LYS A 6 -20.10 -9.66 5.25
CA LYS A 6 -18.72 -10.17 5.08
C LYS A 6 -17.78 -9.38 4.17
N SER A 7 -18.30 -8.49 3.33
CA SER A 7 -17.52 -7.79 2.29
C SER A 7 -17.02 -6.38 2.70
N LYS A 8 -17.51 -5.81 3.81
CA LYS A 8 -17.20 -4.41 4.20
C LYS A 8 -15.95 -4.23 5.08
N LEU A 9 -15.23 -5.29 5.44
CA LEU A 9 -14.21 -5.21 6.51
C LEU A 9 -12.79 -4.83 6.01
N LYS A 10 -12.47 -5.03 4.73
CA LYS A 10 -11.10 -4.81 4.23
C LYS A 10 -10.83 -3.39 3.71
N PHE A 11 -11.85 -2.70 3.19
CA PHE A 11 -11.74 -1.28 2.78
C PHE A 11 -11.65 -0.29 3.94
N LEU A 12 -11.85 -0.77 5.17
CA LEU A 12 -11.85 0.06 6.39
C LEU A 12 -10.45 0.35 6.94
N LEU A 13 -9.38 -0.24 6.38
CA LEU A 13 -8.02 -0.04 6.90
C LEU A 13 -7.22 1.03 6.15
N ILE A 14 -7.47 1.27 4.87
CA ILE A 14 -6.68 2.22 4.06
C ILE A 14 -7.17 3.68 4.27
N LEU A 15 -8.48 3.88 4.33
CA LEU A 15 -9.11 5.20 4.48
C LEU A 15 -8.80 5.94 5.81
N PRO A 16 -8.82 5.30 7.00
CA PRO A 16 -8.46 5.99 8.25
C PRO A 16 -6.96 6.27 8.38
N ILE A 17 -6.09 5.52 7.68
CA ILE A 17 -4.64 5.79 7.66
C ILE A 17 -4.36 7.10 6.92
N LEU A 18 -4.98 7.29 5.75
CA LEU A 18 -4.85 8.54 4.97
C LEU A 18 -5.48 9.75 5.68
N ALA A 19 -6.64 9.58 6.34
CA ALA A 19 -7.28 10.67 7.08
C ALA A 19 -6.53 11.04 8.39
N GLY A 20 -5.88 10.07 9.05
CA GLY A 20 -5.07 10.31 10.25
C GLY A 20 -3.83 11.15 9.99
N ILE A 21 -3.18 10.93 8.83
CA ILE A 21 -2.00 11.70 8.41
C ILE A 21 -2.36 13.19 8.22
N VAL A 22 -3.50 13.50 7.61
CA VAL A 22 -3.92 14.89 7.37
C VAL A 22 -4.29 15.63 8.66
N TYR A 23 -4.95 14.96 9.63
CA TYR A 23 -5.31 15.60 10.90
C TYR A 23 -4.09 15.91 11.78
N PHE A 24 -3.09 15.02 11.80
CA PHE A 24 -1.84 15.22 12.54
C PHE A 24 -1.00 16.38 11.97
N VAL A 25 -0.92 16.50 10.65
CA VAL A 25 -0.20 17.59 9.95
C VAL A 25 -0.78 18.97 10.27
N THR A 26 -2.09 19.08 10.54
CA THR A 26 -2.73 20.37 10.88
C THR A 26 -2.64 20.77 12.36
N SER A 27 -2.41 19.81 13.28
CA SER A 27 -2.38 20.09 14.73
C SER A 27 -0.98 20.30 15.31
N ILE A 28 0.08 19.87 14.62
CA ILE A 28 1.46 19.97 15.11
C ILE A 28 2.14 21.17 14.46
N GLY A 29 1.81 22.35 14.98
CA GLY A 29 2.46 23.60 14.60
C GLY A 29 3.87 23.79 15.16
N ASP A 30 4.47 22.84 15.92
CA ASP A 30 5.71 23.16 16.66
C ASP A 30 6.52 21.97 17.24
N PHE A 31 6.55 20.77 16.64
CA PHE A 31 7.32 19.63 17.21
C PHE A 31 8.30 18.96 16.24
N ASP A 32 9.57 19.25 16.51
CA ASP A 32 10.80 18.47 16.36
C ASP A 32 11.12 17.67 15.09
N ILE A 33 12.13 18.16 14.37
CA ILE A 33 12.80 17.54 13.21
C ILE A 33 13.31 16.12 13.52
N VAL A 34 13.57 15.77 14.79
CA VAL A 34 14.00 14.41 15.20
C VAL A 34 12.83 13.41 15.14
N GLU A 35 11.62 13.82 15.55
CA GLU A 35 10.41 12.99 15.42
C GLU A 35 10.07 12.75 13.94
N SER A 36 10.41 13.71 13.06
CA SER A 36 10.20 13.58 11.61
C SER A 36 11.06 12.47 10.97
N MET A 37 12.29 12.26 11.45
CA MET A 37 13.18 11.20 10.94
C MET A 37 12.72 9.82 11.40
N ASP A 38 12.33 9.69 12.68
CA ASP A 38 11.80 8.43 13.21
C ASP A 38 10.44 8.09 12.58
N THR A 39 9.60 9.10 12.33
CA THR A 39 8.33 8.94 11.61
C THR A 39 8.55 8.49 10.17
N LYS A 40 9.51 9.12 9.46
CA LYS A 40 9.85 8.73 8.09
C LYS A 40 10.38 7.29 8.04
N LYS A 41 11.28 6.93 8.96
CA LYS A 41 11.81 5.57 9.06
C LYS A 41 10.68 4.56 9.30
N TRP A 42 9.81 4.83 10.26
CA TRP A 42 8.66 3.97 10.55
C TRP A 42 7.72 3.83 9.34
N MET A 43 7.45 4.92 8.63
CA MET A 43 6.63 4.90 7.41
C MET A 43 7.24 4.00 6.33
N LEU A 44 8.55 4.12 6.07
CA LEU A 44 9.26 3.29 5.10
C LEU A 44 9.30 1.82 5.52
N ASP A 45 9.47 1.54 6.81
CA ASP A 45 9.41 0.17 7.33
C ASP A 45 8.00 -0.44 7.15
N GLN A 46 6.93 0.33 7.37
CA GLN A 46 5.56 -0.12 7.09
C GLN A 46 5.31 -0.33 5.60
N PHE A 47 5.83 0.56 4.75
CA PHE A 47 5.75 0.40 3.30
C PHE A 47 6.41 -0.90 2.85
N ALA A 48 7.61 -1.21 3.34
CA ALA A 48 8.30 -2.46 3.01
C ALA A 48 7.48 -3.71 3.40
N ILE A 49 6.88 -3.72 4.60
CA ILE A 49 6.03 -4.82 5.06
C ILE A 49 4.79 -4.97 4.16
N ASN A 50 4.13 -3.86 3.83
CA ASN A 50 2.94 -3.88 2.99
C ASN A 50 3.26 -4.30 1.56
N TYR A 51 4.38 -3.84 1.01
CA TYR A 51 4.88 -4.25 -0.30
C TYR A 51 5.13 -5.76 -0.36
N GLU A 52 5.81 -6.34 0.63
CA GLU A 52 6.06 -7.78 0.66
C GLU A 52 4.75 -8.58 0.72
N ALA A 53 3.81 -8.17 1.58
CA ALA A 53 2.50 -8.81 1.68
C ALA A 53 1.70 -8.73 0.36
N MET A 54 1.74 -7.57 -0.31
CA MET A 54 1.14 -7.37 -1.62
C MET A 54 1.76 -8.31 -2.66
N MET A 55 3.09 -8.35 -2.76
CA MET A 55 3.80 -9.22 -3.71
C MET A 55 3.46 -10.69 -3.52
N ILE A 56 3.32 -11.14 -2.27
CA ILE A 56 2.88 -12.50 -1.95
C ILE A 56 1.44 -12.72 -2.44
N ALA A 57 0.50 -11.87 -2.04
CA ALA A 57 -0.91 -12.02 -2.39
C ALA A 57 -1.15 -11.99 -3.90
N CYS A 58 -0.48 -11.09 -4.62
CA CYS A 58 -0.60 -10.93 -6.06
C CYS A 58 0.13 -12.03 -6.85
N SER A 59 1.00 -12.81 -6.21
CA SER A 59 1.67 -13.96 -6.82
C SER A 59 0.88 -15.26 -6.74
N GLU A 60 -0.25 -15.28 -6.04
CA GLU A 60 -1.10 -16.46 -5.95
C GLU A 60 -1.67 -16.85 -7.32
N ASP A 61 -1.77 -18.15 -7.59
CA ASP A 61 -2.38 -18.63 -8.81
C ASP A 61 -3.92 -18.63 -8.68
N GLY A 62 -4.63 -18.30 -9.75
CA GLY A 62 -6.09 -18.38 -9.79
C GLY A 62 -6.80 -17.23 -9.07
N ILE A 63 -6.17 -16.06 -9.00
CA ILE A 63 -6.81 -14.83 -8.49
C ILE A 63 -8.08 -14.51 -9.27
N SER A 64 -9.08 -13.99 -8.57
CA SER A 64 -10.31 -13.50 -9.19
C SER A 64 -10.09 -12.17 -9.93
N ALA A 65 -11.03 -11.77 -10.79
CA ALA A 65 -10.95 -10.48 -11.48
C ALA A 65 -10.94 -9.26 -10.52
N GLU A 66 -11.59 -9.38 -9.35
CA GLU A 66 -11.58 -8.34 -8.32
C GLU A 66 -10.21 -8.24 -7.63
N GLU A 67 -9.58 -9.38 -7.36
CA GLU A 67 -8.23 -9.46 -6.79
C GLU A 67 -7.17 -8.99 -7.79
N LEU A 68 -7.32 -9.35 -9.07
CA LEU A 68 -6.48 -8.85 -10.15
C LEU A 68 -6.49 -7.31 -10.20
N GLN A 69 -7.68 -6.71 -10.25
CA GLN A 69 -7.77 -5.24 -10.26
C GLN A 69 -7.15 -4.63 -8.99
N SER A 70 -7.39 -5.24 -7.82
CA SER A 70 -6.80 -4.77 -6.57
C SER A 70 -5.27 -4.83 -6.59
N CYS A 71 -4.68 -5.84 -7.23
CA CYS A 71 -3.24 -5.97 -7.41
C CYS A 71 -2.67 -4.91 -8.35
N LEU A 72 -3.34 -4.65 -9.48
CA LEU A 72 -2.93 -3.60 -10.43
C LEU A 72 -2.99 -2.21 -9.79
N ASP A 73 -4.07 -1.92 -9.07
CA ASP A 73 -4.22 -0.65 -8.33
C ASP A 73 -3.11 -0.51 -7.27
N ALA A 74 -2.78 -1.59 -6.55
CA ALA A 74 -1.71 -1.58 -5.55
C ALA A 74 -0.32 -1.36 -6.16
N PHE A 75 -0.03 -1.88 -7.36
CA PHE A 75 1.22 -1.57 -8.08
C PHE A 75 1.30 -0.10 -8.49
N ASP A 76 0.17 0.51 -8.90
CA ASP A 76 0.11 1.95 -9.15
C ASP A 76 0.36 2.75 -7.87
N GLU A 77 -0.24 2.37 -6.74
CA GLU A 77 0.02 3.02 -5.44
C GLU A 77 1.50 2.95 -5.04
N VAL A 78 2.17 1.82 -5.29
CA VAL A 78 3.62 1.68 -5.07
C VAL A 78 4.42 2.64 -5.96
N ARG A 79 4.06 2.76 -7.25
CA ARG A 79 4.70 3.71 -8.17
C ARG A 79 4.49 5.15 -7.74
N GLU A 80 3.27 5.52 -7.32
CA GLU A 80 2.96 6.86 -6.81
C GLU A 80 3.76 7.18 -5.54
N PHE A 81 3.85 6.24 -4.61
CA PHE A 81 4.68 6.39 -3.42
C PHE A 81 6.15 6.60 -3.80
N CYS A 82 6.68 5.78 -4.71
CA CYS A 82 8.07 5.86 -5.18
C CYS A 82 8.41 7.12 -5.99
N ALA A 83 7.41 7.82 -6.53
CA ALA A 83 7.61 9.11 -7.19
C ALA A 83 7.87 10.25 -6.18
N ILE A 84 7.43 10.07 -4.93
CA ILE A 84 7.51 11.08 -3.86
C ILE A 84 8.62 10.72 -2.86
N GLU A 85 8.72 9.44 -2.52
CA GLU A 85 9.62 8.90 -1.51
C GLU A 85 10.60 7.90 -2.11
N SER A 86 11.82 7.88 -1.58
CA SER A 86 12.85 6.92 -1.98
C SER A 86 12.84 5.74 -1.02
N ALA A 87 12.17 4.64 -1.39
CA ALA A 87 12.19 3.36 -0.67
C ALA A 87 13.03 2.31 -1.42
N GLU A 88 13.45 1.28 -0.71
CA GLU A 88 14.27 0.19 -1.27
C GLU A 88 13.52 -0.62 -2.33
N GLN A 89 12.19 -0.71 -2.22
CA GLN A 89 11.31 -1.45 -3.11
C GLN A 89 11.01 -0.68 -4.41
N CYS A 90 11.45 0.58 -4.52
CA CYS A 90 11.22 1.39 -5.70
C CYS A 90 12.08 0.92 -6.88
N GLY A 91 11.43 0.56 -7.99
CA GLY A 91 12.09 0.00 -9.17
C GLY A 91 12.42 -1.50 -9.04
N ASP A 92 11.73 -2.24 -8.18
CA ASP A 92 11.85 -3.69 -8.11
C ASP A 92 11.30 -4.35 -9.38
N GLU A 93 12.20 -4.89 -10.20
CA GLU A 93 11.88 -5.60 -11.45
C GLU A 93 10.93 -6.77 -11.23
N LYS A 94 10.88 -7.36 -10.03
CA LYS A 94 9.95 -8.45 -9.74
C LYS A 94 8.50 -7.99 -9.73
N MET A 95 8.24 -6.75 -9.31
CA MET A 95 6.89 -6.17 -9.35
C MET A 95 6.44 -6.02 -10.81
N GLU A 96 7.30 -5.49 -11.67
CA GLU A 96 7.02 -5.31 -13.09
C GLU A 96 6.76 -6.65 -13.81
N GLN A 97 7.55 -7.68 -13.48
CA GLN A 97 7.36 -9.03 -14.00
C GLN A 97 6.05 -9.66 -13.52
N LEU A 98 5.69 -9.44 -12.26
CA LEU A 98 4.44 -9.95 -11.70
C LEU A 98 3.23 -9.25 -12.35
N GLU A 99 3.28 -7.93 -12.51
CA GLU A 99 2.25 -7.17 -13.20
C GLU A 99 2.03 -7.65 -14.64
N GLN A 100 3.11 -7.87 -15.40
CA GLN A 100 3.02 -8.45 -16.75
C GLN A 100 2.35 -9.82 -16.73
N LYS A 101 2.75 -10.71 -15.81
CA LYS A 101 2.13 -12.04 -15.65
C LYS A 101 0.63 -11.92 -15.38
N LEU A 102 0.22 -10.97 -14.54
CA LEU A 102 -1.17 -10.74 -14.19
C LEU A 102 -2.01 -10.17 -15.34
N LEU A 103 -1.42 -9.31 -16.18
CA LEU A 103 -2.09 -8.75 -17.36
C LEU A 103 -2.25 -9.77 -18.50
N ASP A 104 -1.38 -10.78 -18.55
CA ASP A 104 -1.42 -11.88 -19.53
C ASP A 104 -2.38 -13.02 -19.13
N THR A 105 -3.02 -12.95 -17.95
CA THR A 105 -3.94 -13.97 -17.40
C THR A 105 -5.38 -13.73 -17.83
#